data_AF-A0A9F5MU09-F1
#
_entry.id   AF-A0A9F5MU09-F1
#
_cell.length_a   1.000
_cell.length_b   1.000
_cell.length_c   1.000
_cell.angle_alpha   90.00
_cell.angle_beta   90.00
_cell.angle_gamma   90.00
#
_symmetry.space_group_name_H-M   'P 1'
#
loop_
_entity.id
_entity.type
_entity.pdbx_description
1 polymer ?
#
loop_
_entity_poly.entity_id
_entity_poly.type
_entity_poly.pdbx_seq_one_letter_code
_entity_poly.pdbx_strand_id
1 'polypeptide(L)'
;MGELQVIATTVYGKLDTLFRDNTYKPGVLPEILNSIFEEQVKMLRNTIIENRVKCERHCGINQYEAISCETCNVTKPTCFGYNCESSEEWKDALKGLYEYMKNLSTEPGEWAMALKQVPAFSHCTSTSPETLNFTSIGDTLSKNWLNLMALKDLEDDTPVLQLLAPSC
;
A
#
# COMPACT_ATOMS: atom_id res chain seq x y z
N MET A 1 14.07 14.39 -7.78
CA MET A 1 14.96 13.26 -7.43
C MET A 1 14.06 12.17 -6.87
N GLY A 2 14.07 10.97 -7.44
CA GLY A 2 13.14 9.90 -7.05
C GLY A 2 13.49 9.27 -5.70
N GLU A 3 12.51 8.74 -4.96
CA GLU A 3 12.70 8.17 -3.61
C GLU A 3 13.74 7.02 -3.62
N LEU A 4 13.71 6.13 -4.62
CA LEU A 4 14.72 5.08 -4.78
C LEU A 4 16.13 5.64 -5.01
N GLN A 5 16.25 6.78 -5.69
CA GLN A 5 17.55 7.42 -5.90
C GLN A 5 18.10 7.95 -4.57
N VAL A 6 17.24 8.52 -3.72
CA VAL A 6 17.63 8.95 -2.37
C VAL A 6 18.13 7.77 -1.52
N ILE A 7 17.42 6.64 -1.57
CA ILE A 7 17.83 5.41 -0.88
C ILE A 7 19.19 4.94 -1.40
N ALA A 8 19.34 4.84 -2.73
CA ALA A 8 20.59 4.39 -3.35
C ALA A 8 21.77 5.29 -2.97
N THR A 9 21.63 6.61 -3.08
CA THR A 9 22.68 7.56 -2.69
C THR A 9 23.05 7.43 -1.22
N THR A 10 22.06 7.22 -0.34
CA THR A 10 22.30 7.01 1.10
C THR A 10 23.10 5.74 1.37
N VAL A 11 22.72 4.62 0.74
CA VAL A 11 23.40 3.33 0.91
C VAL A 11 24.82 3.38 0.34
N TYR A 12 24.99 3.89 -0.88
CA TYR A 12 26.32 4.02 -1.49
C TYR A 12 27.23 4.92 -0.68
N GLY A 13 26.74 6.05 -0.14
CA GLY A 13 27.55 6.90 0.74
C GLY A 13 28.06 6.19 2.00
N LYS A 14 27.25 5.29 2.59
CA LYS A 14 27.66 4.46 3.73
C LYS A 14 28.67 3.40 3.33
N LEU A 15 28.46 2.73 2.20
CA LEU A 15 29.40 1.73 1.68
C LEU A 15 30.75 2.38 1.31
N ASP A 16 30.74 3.55 0.66
CA ASP A 16 31.96 4.29 0.34
C ASP A 16 32.73 4.67 1.60
N THR A 17 32.02 5.08 2.66
CA THR A 17 32.64 5.39 3.96
C THR A 17 33.22 4.14 4.61
N LEU A 18 32.53 3.01 4.52
CA LEU A 18 32.98 1.72 5.03
C LEU A 18 34.27 1.28 4.33
N PHE A 19 34.30 1.32 3.00
CA PHE A 19 35.44 0.80 2.24
C PHE A 19 36.63 1.78 2.14
N ARG A 20 36.50 3.03 2.60
CA ARG A 20 37.60 4.01 2.55
C ARG A 20 38.61 3.79 3.67
N ASP A 21 39.80 3.34 3.30
CA ASP A 21 41.02 3.26 4.14
C ASP A 21 40.87 2.55 5.50
N ASN A 22 39.86 1.68 5.64
CA ASN A 22 39.57 0.96 6.87
C ASN A 22 40.06 -0.49 6.81
N THR A 23 40.71 -0.95 7.88
CA THR A 23 41.00 -2.38 8.10
C THR A 23 40.09 -2.91 9.20
N TYR A 24 39.34 -3.96 8.93
CA TYR A 24 38.37 -4.51 9.87
C TYR A 24 38.88 -5.78 10.55
N LYS A 25 38.59 -5.89 11.85
CA LYS A 25 38.72 -7.18 12.53
C LYS A 25 37.71 -8.18 11.94
N PRO A 26 38.01 -9.49 11.92
CA PRO A 26 37.04 -10.51 11.52
C PRO A 26 35.73 -10.37 12.30
N GLY A 27 34.59 -10.52 11.61
CA GLY A 27 33.25 -10.38 12.20
C GLY A 27 32.69 -8.95 12.19
N VAL A 28 33.54 -7.93 12.38
CA VAL A 28 33.09 -6.52 12.46
C VAL A 28 32.55 -6.01 11.12
N LEU A 29 33.24 -6.30 10.01
CA LEU A 29 32.78 -5.88 8.69
C LEU A 29 31.40 -6.46 8.32
N PRO A 30 31.16 -7.78 8.48
CA PRO A 30 29.83 -8.36 8.32
C PRO A 30 28.74 -7.70 9.17
N GLU A 31 29.00 -7.36 10.44
CA GLU A 31 28.03 -6.70 11.33
C GLU A 31 27.64 -5.31 10.81
N ILE A 32 28.61 -4.51 10.38
CA ILE A 32 28.34 -3.16 9.85
C ILE A 32 27.58 -3.25 8.53
N LEU A 33 27.97 -4.17 7.63
CA LEU A 33 27.24 -4.41 6.38
C LEU A 33 25.79 -4.80 6.65
N ASN A 34 25.55 -5.71 7.60
CA ASN A 34 24.19 -6.12 7.97
C ASN A 34 23.37 -4.91 8.47
N SER A 35 23.95 -4.06 9.32
CA SER A 35 23.28 -2.84 9.79
C SER A 35 22.92 -1.88 8.63
N ILE A 36 23.82 -1.68 7.67
CA ILE A 36 23.56 -0.84 6.48
C ILE A 36 22.39 -1.39 5.67
N PHE A 37 22.36 -2.71 5.41
CA PHE A 37 21.31 -3.33 4.62
C PHE A 37 19.97 -3.42 5.36
N GLU A 38 19.98 -3.64 6.68
CA GLU A 38 18.76 -3.55 7.49
C GLU A 38 18.13 -2.15 7.41
N GLU A 39 18.95 -1.10 7.42
CA GLU A 39 18.46 0.26 7.26
C GLU A 39 17.93 0.51 5.84
N GLN A 40 18.62 0.01 4.80
CA GLN A 40 18.11 0.06 3.43
C GLN A 40 16.72 -0.57 3.33
N VAL A 41 16.51 -1.75 3.94
CA VAL A 41 15.20 -2.43 3.96
C VAL A 41 14.15 -1.57 4.65
N LYS A 42 14.48 -0.91 5.77
CA LYS A 42 13.55 0.01 6.46
C LYS A 42 13.17 1.21 5.57
N MET A 43 14.14 1.84 4.92
CA MET A 43 13.88 2.97 4.02
C MET A 43 12.97 2.57 2.84
N LEU A 44 13.22 1.40 2.23
CA LEU A 44 12.38 0.86 1.17
C LEU A 44 10.96 0.60 1.66
N ARG A 45 10.80 -0.04 2.82
CA ARG A 45 9.48 -0.32 3.42
C ARG A 45 8.71 0.96 3.70
N ASN A 46 9.35 1.96 4.31
CA ASN A 46 8.70 3.24 4.60
C ASN A 46 8.23 3.93 3.32
N THR A 47 9.07 3.94 2.28
CA THR A 47 8.72 4.51 0.97
C THR A 47 7.52 3.82 0.34
N ILE A 48 7.47 2.47 0.38
CA ILE A 48 6.32 1.69 -0.12
C ILE A 48 5.05 2.05 0.65
N ILE A 49 5.12 2.12 1.98
CA ILE A 49 3.99 2.48 2.85
C ILE A 49 3.52 3.89 2.55
N GLU A 50 4.44 4.86 2.47
CA GLU A 50 4.11 6.26 2.19
C GLU A 50 3.43 6.44 0.84
N ASN A 51 3.91 5.78 -0.22
CA ASN A 51 3.28 5.87 -1.54
C ASN A 51 1.88 5.26 -1.55
N ARG A 52 1.70 4.13 -0.86
CA ARG A 52 0.40 3.52 -0.68
C ARG A 52 -0.55 4.43 0.10
N VAL A 53 -0.11 4.97 1.23
CA VAL A 53 -0.91 5.90 2.07
C VAL A 53 -1.25 7.18 1.30
N LYS A 54 -0.29 7.76 0.56
CA LYS A 54 -0.53 8.92 -0.31
C LYS A 54 -1.58 8.60 -1.36
N CYS A 55 -1.52 7.40 -1.94
CA CYS A 55 -2.55 6.92 -2.86
C CYS A 55 -3.89 6.91 -2.12
N GLU A 56 -4.04 6.15 -1.02
CA GLU A 56 -5.29 5.97 -0.25
C GLU A 56 -5.93 7.25 0.34
N ARG A 57 -5.28 8.41 0.27
CA ARG A 57 -5.82 9.72 0.68
C ARG A 57 -6.77 10.35 -0.33
N HIS A 58 -7.00 9.76 -1.48
CA HIS A 58 -8.03 10.19 -2.43
C HIS A 58 -9.39 9.56 -2.10
N CYS A 59 -10.40 9.89 -2.90
CA CYS A 59 -11.69 9.19 -2.91
C CYS A 59 -11.72 8.20 -4.08
N GLY A 60 -12.11 6.95 -3.82
CA GLY A 60 -12.39 5.95 -4.87
C GLY A 60 -11.17 5.16 -5.33
N ILE A 61 -11.15 4.72 -6.59
CA ILE A 61 -10.04 3.95 -7.19
C ILE A 61 -8.99 4.91 -7.77
N ASN A 62 -7.72 4.65 -7.50
CA ASN A 62 -6.60 5.37 -8.12
C ASN A 62 -5.38 4.45 -8.26
N GLN A 63 -4.37 4.94 -8.95
CA GLN A 63 -3.12 4.26 -9.17
C GLN A 63 -1.96 5.16 -8.76
N TYR A 64 -0.88 4.54 -8.33
CA TYR A 64 0.37 5.24 -8.05
C TYR A 64 1.50 4.55 -8.80
N GLU A 65 2.53 5.30 -9.16
CA GLU A 65 3.72 4.72 -9.77
C GLU A 65 4.53 3.99 -8.71
N ALA A 66 4.90 2.75 -9.02
CA ALA A 66 5.77 1.93 -8.19
C ALA A 66 6.80 1.23 -9.09
N ILE A 67 7.81 0.63 -8.47
CA ILE A 67 8.76 -0.25 -9.16
C ILE A 67 8.64 -1.64 -8.55
N SER A 68 8.50 -2.65 -9.40
CA SER A 68 8.47 -4.04 -8.95
C SER A 68 9.83 -4.43 -8.37
N CYS A 69 9.84 -4.97 -7.15
CA CYS A 69 11.04 -5.52 -6.54
C CYS A 69 11.54 -6.79 -7.26
N GLU A 70 10.67 -7.48 -8.02
CA GLU A 70 11.00 -8.72 -8.71
C GLU A 70 11.52 -8.47 -10.12
N THR A 71 10.92 -7.51 -10.83
CA THR A 71 11.20 -7.27 -12.26
C THR A 71 11.91 -5.96 -12.53
N CYS A 72 12.05 -5.08 -11.53
CA CYS A 72 12.59 -3.72 -11.66
C CYS A 72 11.85 -2.81 -12.67
N ASN A 73 10.69 -3.23 -13.17
CA ASN A 73 9.87 -2.45 -14.08
C ASN A 73 8.98 -1.48 -13.32
N VAL A 74 8.67 -0.33 -13.94
CA VAL A 74 7.63 0.58 -13.46
C VAL A 74 6.28 -0.12 -13.55
N THR A 75 5.55 -0.11 -12.44
CA THR A 75 4.21 -0.66 -12.28
C THR A 75 3.23 0.42 -11.83
N LYS A 76 1.93 0.15 -11.98
CA LYS A 76 0.84 1.03 -11.54
C LYS A 76 -0.13 0.28 -10.63
N PRO A 77 0.30 -0.11 -9.42
CA PRO A 77 -0.60 -0.71 -8.44
C PRO A 77 -1.82 0.18 -8.19
N THR A 78 -2.96 -0.49 -7.97
CA THR A 78 -4.24 0.17 -7.68
C THR A 78 -4.43 0.28 -6.17
N CYS A 79 -4.98 1.40 -5.71
CA CYS A 79 -5.41 1.61 -4.33
C CYS A 79 -6.88 2.08 -4.29
N PHE A 80 -7.50 1.98 -3.12
CA PHE A 80 -8.82 2.55 -2.86
C PHE A 80 -8.77 3.46 -1.65
N GLY A 81 -9.26 4.69 -1.81
CA GLY A 81 -9.23 5.71 -0.78
C GLY A 81 -10.63 6.03 -0.26
N TYR A 82 -10.71 6.28 1.04
CA TYR A 82 -11.95 6.59 1.77
C TYR A 82 -12.18 8.08 1.98
N ASN A 83 -11.30 8.95 1.47
CA ASN A 83 -11.37 10.39 1.71
C ASN A 83 -12.36 11.08 0.75
N CYS A 84 -13.60 10.61 0.73
CA CYS A 84 -14.71 11.19 -0.03
C CYS A 84 -15.41 12.26 0.82
N GLU A 85 -15.59 13.45 0.27
CA GLU A 85 -16.11 14.63 0.99
C GLU A 85 -17.64 14.67 1.03
N SER A 86 -18.30 13.89 0.18
CA SER A 86 -19.75 13.82 0.08
C SER A 86 -20.27 12.40 -0.14
N SER A 87 -21.56 12.22 0.11
CA SER A 87 -22.24 10.94 -0.13
C SER A 87 -22.29 10.58 -1.62
N GLU A 88 -22.33 11.60 -2.48
CA GLU A 88 -22.31 11.54 -3.92
C GLU A 88 -20.95 11.01 -4.40
N GLU A 89 -19.84 11.60 -3.93
CA GLU A 89 -18.49 11.12 -4.19
C GLU A 89 -18.28 9.69 -3.70
N TRP A 90 -18.79 9.36 -2.51
CA TRP A 90 -18.72 8.00 -1.97
C TRP A 90 -19.44 6.97 -2.85
N LYS A 91 -20.63 7.32 -3.37
CA LYS A 91 -21.38 6.44 -4.29
C LYS A 91 -20.61 6.23 -5.60
N ASP A 92 -20.01 7.28 -6.14
CA ASP A 92 -19.20 7.18 -7.35
C ASP A 92 -17.92 6.36 -7.12
N ALA A 93 -17.28 6.52 -5.95
CA ALA A 93 -16.15 5.70 -5.52
C ALA A 93 -16.50 4.20 -5.46
N LEU A 94 -17.64 3.84 -4.84
CA LEU A 94 -18.10 2.46 -4.78
C LEU A 94 -18.41 1.89 -6.17
N LYS A 95 -19.04 2.69 -7.05
CA LYS A 95 -19.29 2.28 -8.43
C LYS A 95 -17.98 1.98 -9.16
N GLY A 96 -16.99 2.87 -9.04
CA GLY A 96 -15.66 2.68 -9.64
C GLY A 96 -14.94 1.43 -9.11
N LEU A 97 -15.05 1.14 -7.82
CA LEU A 97 -14.53 -0.10 -7.23
C LEU A 97 -15.18 -1.34 -7.85
N TYR A 98 -16.51 -1.33 -8.02
CA TYR A 98 -17.21 -2.47 -8.62
C TYR A 98 -16.88 -2.65 -10.11
N GLU A 99 -16.68 -1.57 -10.85
CA GLU A 99 -16.22 -1.63 -12.25
C GLU A 99 -14.79 -2.15 -12.34
N TYR A 100 -13.89 -1.68 -11.47
CA TYR A 100 -12.52 -2.21 -11.36
C TYR A 100 -12.55 -3.72 -11.10
N MET A 101 -13.30 -4.14 -10.08
CA MET A 101 -13.44 -5.55 -9.73
C MET A 101 -13.98 -6.35 -10.92
N LYS A 102 -15.06 -5.94 -11.58
CA LYS A 102 -15.60 -6.67 -12.74
C LYS A 102 -14.63 -6.80 -13.92
N ASN A 103 -13.69 -5.87 -14.06
CA ASN A 103 -12.71 -5.84 -15.15
C ASN A 103 -11.40 -6.57 -14.85
N LEU A 104 -11.19 -7.06 -13.62
CA LEU A 104 -10.03 -7.89 -13.32
C LEU A 104 -10.09 -9.19 -14.13
N SER A 105 -8.95 -9.57 -14.70
CA SER A 105 -8.73 -10.78 -15.48
C SER A 105 -9.28 -12.03 -14.77
N THR A 106 -9.86 -12.94 -15.56
CA THR A 106 -10.54 -14.15 -15.08
C THR A 106 -9.60 -15.21 -14.50
N GLU A 107 -8.28 -14.99 -14.51
CA GLU A 107 -7.35 -15.90 -13.83
C GLU A 107 -7.43 -15.72 -12.31
N PRO A 108 -7.81 -16.77 -11.54
CA PRO A 108 -8.02 -16.66 -10.09
C PRO A 108 -6.80 -16.13 -9.29
N GLY A 109 -5.59 -16.37 -9.79
CA GLY A 109 -4.35 -15.90 -9.18
C GLY A 109 -4.14 -14.39 -9.31
N GLU A 110 -4.43 -13.83 -10.49
CA GLU A 110 -4.34 -12.39 -10.75
C GLU A 110 -5.45 -11.63 -10.00
N TRP A 111 -6.64 -12.22 -9.94
CA TRP A 111 -7.78 -11.71 -9.17
C TRP A 111 -7.45 -11.52 -7.68
N ALA A 112 -7.01 -12.60 -7.03
CA ALA A 112 -6.73 -12.57 -5.59
C ALA A 112 -5.57 -11.61 -5.26
N MET A 113 -4.59 -11.50 -6.15
CA MET A 113 -3.47 -10.57 -5.98
C MET A 113 -3.91 -9.11 -6.12
N ALA A 114 -4.78 -8.81 -7.09
CA ALA A 114 -5.32 -7.49 -7.32
C ALA A 114 -6.21 -7.02 -6.16
N LEU A 115 -7.10 -7.89 -5.65
CA LEU A 115 -7.96 -7.55 -4.52
C LEU A 115 -7.16 -7.20 -3.26
N LYS A 116 -6.07 -7.92 -2.96
CA LYS A 116 -5.23 -7.64 -1.78
C LYS A 116 -4.56 -6.27 -1.80
N GLN A 117 -4.48 -5.61 -2.96
CA GLN A 117 -4.00 -4.23 -3.06
C GLN A 117 -5.01 -3.22 -2.51
N VAL A 118 -6.30 -3.57 -2.50
CA VAL A 118 -7.36 -2.74 -1.92
C VAL A 118 -7.39 -2.96 -0.40
N PRO A 119 -7.25 -1.91 0.45
CA PRO A 119 -7.05 -2.07 1.90
C PRO A 119 -8.09 -2.92 2.62
N ALA A 120 -9.37 -2.73 2.29
CA ALA A 120 -10.46 -3.51 2.86
C ALA A 120 -10.38 -5.00 2.50
N PHE A 121 -9.76 -5.36 1.38
CA PHE A 121 -9.72 -6.73 0.85
C PHE A 121 -8.38 -7.43 1.11
N SER A 122 -7.54 -6.87 1.99
CA SER A 122 -6.23 -7.45 2.33
C SER A 122 -6.31 -8.90 2.86
N HIS A 123 -7.44 -9.25 3.48
CA HIS A 123 -7.72 -10.59 4.01
C HIS A 123 -8.71 -11.41 3.16
N CYS A 124 -9.07 -10.91 1.98
CA CYS A 124 -10.02 -11.56 1.08
C CYS A 124 -9.49 -12.91 0.59
N THR A 125 -10.34 -13.93 0.65
CA THR A 125 -10.04 -15.30 0.21
C THR A 125 -10.77 -15.71 -1.06
N SER A 126 -11.73 -14.89 -1.50
CA SER A 126 -12.49 -15.09 -2.73
C SER A 126 -11.58 -15.28 -3.95
N THR A 127 -11.82 -16.36 -4.68
CA THR A 127 -11.08 -16.74 -5.90
C THR A 127 -11.80 -16.33 -7.20
N SER A 128 -13.02 -15.78 -7.09
CA SER A 128 -13.82 -15.30 -8.21
C SER A 128 -14.65 -14.06 -7.80
N PRO A 129 -14.99 -13.16 -8.72
CA PRO A 129 -15.97 -12.10 -8.49
C PRO A 129 -17.39 -12.61 -8.18
N GLU A 130 -17.76 -13.80 -8.67
CA GLU A 130 -19.14 -14.33 -8.58
C GLU A 130 -19.52 -14.74 -7.15
N THR A 131 -18.52 -15.04 -6.32
CA THR A 131 -18.70 -15.41 -4.92
C THR A 131 -18.83 -14.19 -4.00
N LEU A 132 -18.77 -12.98 -4.54
CA LEU A 132 -18.82 -11.75 -3.77
C LEU A 132 -20.25 -11.22 -3.60
N ASN A 133 -20.61 -10.93 -2.35
CA ASN A 133 -21.85 -10.24 -2.04
C ASN A 133 -21.60 -8.72 -2.06
N PHE A 134 -21.80 -8.09 -3.22
CA PHE A 134 -21.57 -6.65 -3.41
C PHE A 134 -22.40 -5.78 -2.46
N THR A 135 -23.59 -6.21 -2.05
CA THR A 135 -24.41 -5.50 -1.05
C THR A 135 -23.71 -5.50 0.32
N SER A 136 -23.31 -6.67 0.81
CA SER A 136 -22.59 -6.81 2.09
C SER A 136 -21.24 -6.06 2.09
N ILE A 137 -20.54 -6.11 0.96
CA ILE A 137 -19.31 -5.35 0.74
C ILE A 137 -19.61 -3.84 0.84
N GLY A 138 -20.62 -3.35 0.11
CA GLY A 138 -21.00 -1.94 0.11
C GLY A 138 -21.38 -1.43 1.50
N ASP A 139 -22.13 -2.21 2.27
CA ASP A 139 -22.50 -1.88 3.65
C ASP A 139 -21.27 -1.79 4.56
N THR A 140 -20.34 -2.74 4.43
CA THR A 140 -19.11 -2.76 5.24
C THR A 140 -18.21 -1.57 4.91
N LEU A 141 -18.00 -1.29 3.62
CA LEU A 141 -17.20 -0.17 3.17
C LEU A 141 -17.84 1.17 3.59
N SER A 142 -19.17 1.28 3.52
CA SER A 142 -19.87 2.51 3.93
C SER A 142 -19.76 2.75 5.44
N LYS A 143 -19.81 1.69 6.26
CA LYS A 143 -19.54 1.79 7.70
C LYS A 143 -18.11 2.27 7.97
N ASN A 144 -17.12 1.74 7.25
CA ASN A 144 -15.74 2.19 7.36
C ASN A 144 -15.59 3.68 7.02
N TRP A 145 -16.21 4.13 5.91
CA TRP A 145 -16.21 5.53 5.51
C TRP A 145 -16.84 6.44 6.57
N LEU A 146 -18.03 6.09 7.08
CA LEU A 146 -18.71 6.87 8.12
C LEU A 146 -17.87 6.96 9.41
N ASN A 147 -17.23 5.87 9.82
CA ASN A 147 -16.34 5.86 10.99
C ASN A 147 -15.12 6.77 10.78
N LEU A 148 -14.53 6.78 9.58
CA LEU A 148 -13.40 7.65 9.24
C LEU A 148 -13.81 9.12 9.22
N MET A 149 -14.99 9.44 8.66
CA MET A 149 -15.53 10.80 8.66
C MET A 149 -15.76 11.30 10.10
N ALA A 150 -16.34 10.46 10.96
CA ALA A 150 -16.55 10.82 12.37
C ALA A 150 -15.23 11.04 13.14
N LEU A 151 -14.16 10.33 12.77
CA LEU A 151 -12.82 10.53 13.35
C LEU A 151 -12.12 11.79 12.83
N LYS A 152 -12.36 12.17 11.57
CA LYS A 152 -11.78 13.40 10.98
C LYS A 152 -12.25 14.66 11.70
N ASP A 153 -13.46 14.62 12.27
CA ASP A 153 -14.05 15.70 13.06
C ASP A 153 -13.51 15.77 14.50
N LEU A 154 -12.73 14.77 14.95
CA LEU A 154 -12.12 14.69 16.27
C LEU A 154 -10.62 14.97 16.13
N GLU A 155 -10.24 16.26 16.16
CA GLU A 155 -8.85 16.71 16.19
C GLU A 155 -8.18 16.39 17.56
N ASP A 156 -7.84 15.13 17.83
CA ASP A 156 -6.70 14.77 18.68
C ASP A 156 -6.46 13.25 18.66
N ASP A 157 -5.19 12.84 18.50
CA ASP A 157 -4.70 11.46 18.51
C ASP A 157 -5.62 10.44 17.82
N THR A 158 -5.66 10.46 16.48
CA THR A 158 -6.44 9.51 15.69
C THR A 158 -5.98 8.07 16.00
N PRO A 159 -6.78 7.25 16.69
CA PRO A 159 -6.44 5.85 16.85
C PRO A 159 -6.34 5.20 15.47
N VAL A 160 -5.43 4.24 15.31
CA VAL A 160 -5.36 3.42 14.10
C VAL A 160 -6.72 2.73 13.94
N LEU A 161 -7.58 3.27 13.06
CA LEU A 161 -8.89 2.68 12.81
C LEU A 161 -8.67 1.35 12.09
N GLN A 162 -8.98 0.26 12.78
CA GLN A 162 -9.09 -1.04 12.12
C GLN A 162 -10.33 -1.03 11.23
N LEU A 163 -10.11 -1.06 9.92
CA LEU A 163 -11.18 -1.18 8.94
C LEU A 163 -11.88 -2.54 9.12
N LEU A 164 -13.21 -2.53 9.06
CA LEU A 164 -13.99 -3.76 8.97
C LEU A 164 -13.64 -4.46 7.65
N ALA A 165 -13.36 -5.75 7.74
CA ALA A 165 -13.15 -6.59 6.56
C ALA A 165 -14.52 -6.94 5.94
N PRO A 166 -14.72 -6.71 4.63
CA PRO A 166 -15.91 -7.16 3.93
C PRO A 166 -15.93 -8.68 3.86
N SER A 167 -17.13 -9.25 3.75
CA SER A 167 -17.29 -10.69 3.56
C SER A 167 -16.83 -11.10 2.16
N CYS A 168 -15.62 -11.63 2.12
CA CYS A 168 -14.95 -12.30 1.01
C CYS A 168 -13.77 -13.11 1.59
#